data_AF-A0A0B7IGR2-F1
#
_entry.id   AF-A0A0B7IGR2-F1
#
_cell.length_a   1.000
_cell.length_b   1.000
_cell.length_c   1.000
_cell.angle_alpha   90.00
_cell.angle_beta   90.00
_cell.angle_gamma   90.00
#
_symmetry.space_group_name_H-M   'P 1'
#
loop_
_entity.id
_entity.type
_entity.pdbx_description
1 polymer ?
#
loop_
_entity_poly.entity_id
_entity_poly.type
_entity_poly.pdbx_seq_one_letter_code
_entity_poly.pdbx_strand_id
1 'polypeptide(L)' 'MILLTEWKEFRVPDFEEIAKLLKKKVIFDGRNQYNSFDLPSKGFEYIQIGVKIILV' A
#
# COMPACT_ATOMS: atom_id res chain seq x y z
N MET A 1 4.66 -1.39 6.00
CA MET A 1 4.55 -2.70 5.31
C MET A 1 5.35 -2.65 4.01
N ILE A 2 5.95 -3.75 3.57
CA ILE A 2 6.67 -3.83 2.29
C ILE A 2 6.13 -5.03 1.51
N LEU A 3 5.71 -4.81 0.27
CA LEU A 3 5.27 -5.85 -0.65
C LEU A 3 6.36 -6.10 -1.70
N LEU A 4 6.92 -7.31 -1.70
CA LEU A 4 8.04 -7.69 -2.57
C LEU A 4 7.65 -8.69 -3.67
N THR A 5 6.49 -9.33 -3.54
CA THR A 5 6.06 -10.42 -4.40
C THR A 5 4.62 -10.19 -4.87
N GLU A 6 4.24 -10.78 -6.01
CA GLU A 6 2.95 -10.55 -6.67
C GLU A 6 1.97 -11.73 -6.55
N TRP A 7 2.11 -12.52 -5.47
CA TRP A 7 1.21 -13.63 -5.22
C TRP A 7 -0.25 -13.15 -5.13
N LYS A 8 -1.18 -13.95 -5.66
CA LYS A 8 -2.58 -13.55 -5.84
C LYS A 8 -3.25 -13.18 -4.52
N GLU A 9 -2.85 -13.86 -3.45
CA GLU A 9 -3.28 -13.68 -2.07
C GLU A 9 -3.03 -12.26 -1.57
N PHE A 10 -2.03 -11.57 -2.11
CA PHE A 10 -1.70 -10.20 -1.72
C PHE A 10 -2.38 -9.13 -2.56
N ARG A 11 -3.23 -9.44 -3.55
CA ARG A 11 -3.82 -8.43 -4.44
C ARG A 11 -4.98 -7.65 -3.83
N VAL A 12 -5.74 -8.25 -2.92
CA VAL A 12 -6.92 -7.63 -2.29
C VAL A 12 -6.87 -7.85 -0.77
N PRO A 13 -5.90 -7.23 -0.06
CA PRO A 13 -5.82 -7.35 1.38
C PRO A 13 -6.87 -6.48 2.08
N ASP A 14 -7.19 -6.83 3.32
CA ASP A 14 -7.96 -5.96 4.21
C ASP A 14 -7.07 -4.83 4.74
N PHE A 15 -7.14 -3.67 4.08
CA PHE A 15 -6.35 -2.50 4.47
C PHE A 15 -6.81 -1.87 5.78
N GLU A 16 -8.04 -2.10 6.24
CA GLU A 16 -8.51 -1.60 7.53
C GLU A 16 -7.87 -2.37 8.67
N GLU A 17 -7.77 -3.69 8.54
CA GLU A 17 -7.08 -4.51 9.52
C GLU A 17 -5.58 -4.23 9.54
N ILE A 18 -4.95 -4.12 8.37
CA ILE A 18 -3.54 -3.72 8.26
C ILE A 18 -3.28 -2.37 8.95
N ALA A 19 -4.19 -1.41 8.81
CA ALA A 19 -4.05 -0.10 9.42
C ALA A 19 -4.00 -0.17 10.96
N LYS A 20 -4.76 -1.08 11.59
CA LYS A 20 -4.76 -1.25 13.06
C LYS A 20 -3.45 -1.86 13.58
N LEU A 21 -2.80 -2.68 12.77
CA LEU A 21 -1.57 -3.40 13.15
C LEU A 21 -0.30 -2.57 12.92
N LEU A 22 -0.35 -1.54 12.07
CA LEU A 22 0.80 -0.70 11.74
C LEU A 22 0.95 0.47 12.73
N LYS A 23 2.19 0.74 13.15
CA LYS A 23 2.54 1.95 13.92
C LYS A 23 2.36 3.25 13.11
N LYS A 24 2.64 3.17 11.80
CA LYS A 24 2.43 4.25 10.82
C LYS A 24 1.85 3.62 9.56
N LYS A 25 0.82 4.22 8.99
CA LYS A 25 0.15 3.76 7.76
C LYS A 25 1.03 4.02 6.52
N VAL A 26 2.14 3.30 6.39
CA VAL A 26 3.06 3.39 5.24
C VAL A 26 3.18 2.05 4.55
N ILE A 27 2.98 2.05 3.24
CA ILE A 27 3.12 0.87 2.37
C ILE A 27 4.13 1.18 1.27
N PHE A 28 5.17 0.37 1.19
CA PHE A 28 6.08 0.31 0.05
C PHE A 28 5.66 -0.87 -0.83
N ASP A 29 5.14 -0.59 -2.03
CA ASP A 29 4.74 -1.60 -2.99
C ASP A 29 5.77 -1.72 -4.12
N GLY A 30 6.59 -2.79 -4.05
CA GLY A 30 7.57 -3.11 -5.07
C GLY A 30 6.98 -3.64 -6.37
N ARG A 31 5.68 -3.93 -6.41
CA ARG A 31 4.97 -4.57 -7.53
C ARG A 31 3.88 -3.68 -8.15
N ASN A 32 3.59 -2.54 -7.54
CA ASN A 32 2.58 -1.57 -7.97
C ASN A 32 1.16 -2.17 -8.15
N GLN A 33 0.78 -3.16 -7.35
CA GLN A 33 -0.47 -3.92 -7.55
C GLN A 33 -1.71 -3.35 -6.84
N TYR A 34 -1.55 -2.37 -5.93
CA TYR A 34 -2.69 -1.79 -5.20
C TYR A 34 -3.38 -0.60 -5.84
N ASN A 35 -3.08 -0.29 -7.12
CA ASN A 35 -3.55 0.92 -7.81
C ASN A 35 -5.09 1.06 -7.92
N SER A 36 -5.87 0.01 -7.65
CA SER A 36 -7.34 0.06 -7.58
C SER A 36 -7.89 0.56 -6.25
N PHE A 37 -7.06 0.61 -5.21
CA PHE A 37 -7.44 1.05 -3.87
C PHE A 37 -6.85 2.43 -3.66
N ASP A 38 -7.71 3.43 -3.45
CA ASP A 38 -7.28 4.77 -3.07
C ASP A 38 -6.76 4.76 -1.63
N LEU A 39 -5.58 4.17 -1.45
CA LEU A 39 -4.85 4.09 -0.18
C LEU A 39 -4.58 5.49 0.40
N PRO A 40 -4.24 6.52 -0.40
CA PRO A 40 -4.13 7.90 0.09
C PRO A 40 -5.40 8.40 0.80
N SER A 41 -6.61 8.20 0.26
CA SER A 41 -7.84 8.63 0.96
C SER A 41 -8.13 7.86 2.25
N LYS A 42 -7.52 6.68 2.44
CA LYS A 42 -7.53 5.92 3.70
C LYS A 42 -6.44 6.34 4.69
N GLY A 43 -5.66 7.37 4.35
CA GLY A 43 -4.59 7.91 5.17
C GLY A 43 -3.30 7.08 5.12
N PHE A 44 -3.12 6.27 4.08
CA PHE A 44 -1.85 5.58 3.85
C PHE A 44 -0.91 6.45 3.02
N GLU A 45 0.35 6.52 3.45
CA GLU A 45 1.46 6.89 2.58
C GLU A 45 1.78 5.68 1.69
N TYR A 46 1.44 5.78 0.41
CA TYR A 46 1.58 4.69 -0.55
C TYR A 46 2.70 5.00 -1.54
N ILE A 47 3.77 4.21 -1.45
CA ILE A 47 5.01 4.42 -2.19
C ILE A 47 5.16 3.28 -3.20
N GLN A 48 5.33 3.66 -4.46
CA GLN A 48 5.36 2.76 -5.61
C GLN A 48 6.67 2.91 -6.37
N ILE A 49 7.05 1.87 -7.11
CA ILE A 49 8.23 1.91 -7.97
C ILE A 49 7.92 2.69 -9.24
N GLY A 50 8.74 3.69 -9.56
CA GLY A 50 8.61 4.49 -10.79
C GLY A 50 7.43 5.47 -10.81
N VAL A 51 6.74 5.65 -9.69
CA VAL A 51 5.66 6.64 -9.53
C VAL A 51 6.19 7.81 -8.72
N LYS A 52 5.90 9.04 -9.15
CA LYS A 52 6.25 10.24 -8.41
C LYS A 52 5.48 10.24 -7.08
N ILE A 53 6.20 10.27 -5.98
CA ILE A 53 5.61 10.41 -4.65
C ILE A 53 5.01 11.81 -4.54
N ILE A 54 3.73 11.88 -4.19
CA ILE A 54 3.07 13.11 -3.78
C ILE A 54 2.93 13.03 -2.27
N LEU A 55 3.74 13.82 -1.56
CA LEU A 55 3.63 13.96 -0.12
C LEU A 55 2.38 14.81 0.17
N VAL A 56 1.46 14.24 0.94
CA VAL A 56 0.26 14.92 1.47
C VAL A 56 0.50 15.30 2.92
#